data_AF-A0A9Q0T3Y8-F1
#
_entry.id   AF-A0A9Q0T3Y8-F1
#
_cell.length_a   1.000
_cell.length_b   1.000
_cell.length_c   1.000
_cell.angle_alpha   90.00
_cell.angle_beta   90.00
_cell.angle_gamma   90.00
#
_symmetry.space_group_name_H-M   'P 1'
#
loop_
_entity.id
_entity.type
_entity.pdbx_description
1 polymer ?
#
loop_
_entity_poly.entity_id
_entity_poly.type
_entity_poly.pdbx_seq_one_letter_code
_entity_poly.pdbx_strand_id
1 'polypeptide(L)'
;MGETQSNSSSIWQEIEQSESYLVCSIYEEAATLASSIIRQLKGSNISDNNEAFDEIEVFDMLESAGMVFVQALNQLGRTSDILNELRVLFVSATAIPVQVLLTGACFQISGASSAGVREFLEEFLSNWSLVDGQYYVLVGAGADVGVQDGCDRRYILEVDKYMEVVEVYAVTLLGMTLKDMDSAISWVEKSTLPEERQRVLLRRLHSLYSLKTINSSQVSVVSPENNP
;
A
#
# COMPACT_ATOMS: atom_id res chain seq x y z
N MET A 1 -18.92 30.80 -10.94
CA MET A 1 -19.27 29.39 -10.66
C MET A 1 -18.87 28.48 -11.82
N GLY A 2 -17.73 28.73 -12.49
CA GLY A 2 -17.34 28.01 -13.72
C GLY A 2 -15.83 27.87 -13.95
N GLU A 3 -15.00 28.16 -12.95
CA GLU A 3 -13.53 28.10 -13.07
C GLU A 3 -12.93 26.89 -12.31
N THR A 4 -13.49 26.54 -11.13
CA THR A 4 -13.10 25.34 -10.35
C THR A 4 -13.23 24.01 -11.11
N GLN A 5 -14.23 23.90 -11.99
CA GLN A 5 -14.46 22.69 -12.79
C GLN A 5 -13.45 22.54 -13.95
N SER A 6 -12.76 23.62 -14.32
CA SER A 6 -11.82 23.63 -15.46
C SER A 6 -10.50 22.97 -15.12
N ASN A 7 -9.98 23.16 -13.89
CA ASN A 7 -8.68 22.61 -13.47
C ASN A 7 -8.78 21.14 -13.06
N SER A 8 -9.83 20.74 -12.33
CA SER A 8 -10.04 19.32 -12.02
C SER A 8 -10.33 18.49 -13.25
N SER A 9 -11.14 19.02 -14.18
CA SER A 9 -11.36 18.40 -15.49
C SER A 9 -10.07 18.29 -16.30
N SER A 10 -9.12 19.23 -16.17
CA SER A 10 -7.83 19.16 -16.87
C SER A 10 -6.98 18.01 -16.34
N ILE A 11 -6.88 17.85 -15.02
CA ILE A 11 -6.06 16.78 -14.43
C ILE A 11 -6.65 15.40 -14.74
N TRP A 12 -7.98 15.25 -14.68
CA TRP A 12 -8.61 13.98 -15.09
C TRP A 12 -8.33 13.63 -16.56
N GLN A 13 -8.33 14.61 -17.48
CA GLN A 13 -7.95 14.37 -18.87
C GLN A 13 -6.49 13.94 -19.01
N GLU A 14 -5.57 14.49 -18.21
CA GLU A 14 -4.17 14.05 -18.18
C GLU A 14 -4.04 12.62 -17.64
N ILE A 15 -4.83 12.24 -16.61
CA ILE A 15 -4.90 10.87 -16.10
C ILE A 15 -5.40 9.93 -17.19
N GLU A 16 -6.52 10.25 -17.86
CA GLU A 16 -7.06 9.46 -18.97
C GLU A 16 -6.03 9.29 -20.10
N GLN A 17 -5.28 10.35 -20.41
CA GLN A 17 -4.19 10.30 -21.40
C GLN A 17 -3.05 9.38 -20.94
N SER A 18 -2.69 9.42 -19.66
CA SER A 18 -1.68 8.57 -19.06
C SER A 18 -2.09 7.09 -19.07
N GLU A 19 -3.36 6.81 -18.78
CA GLU A 19 -3.96 5.47 -18.89
C GLU A 19 -3.97 4.99 -20.34
N SER A 20 -4.28 5.86 -21.30
CA SER A 20 -4.21 5.52 -22.73
C SER A 20 -2.79 5.12 -23.14
N TYR A 21 -1.75 5.82 -22.66
CA TYR A 21 -0.37 5.41 -22.90
C TYR A 21 -0.07 4.03 -22.31
N LEU A 22 -0.51 3.75 -21.08
CA LEU A 22 -0.34 2.44 -20.45
C LEU A 22 -1.00 1.33 -21.28
N VAL A 23 -2.26 1.50 -21.68
CA VAL A 23 -3.01 0.52 -22.48
C VAL A 23 -2.37 0.32 -23.87
N CYS A 24 -1.80 1.38 -24.45
CA CYS A 24 -1.10 1.32 -25.72
C CYS A 24 0.35 0.81 -25.62
N SER A 25 0.79 0.32 -24.45
CA SER A 25 2.16 -0.17 -24.21
C SER A 25 3.25 0.90 -24.35
N ILE A 26 2.88 2.17 -24.20
CA ILE A 26 3.76 3.34 -24.22
C ILE A 26 4.15 3.65 -22.76
N TYR A 27 4.89 2.73 -22.15
CA TYR A 27 5.05 2.69 -20.69
C TYR A 27 5.92 3.80 -20.10
N GLU A 28 6.94 4.28 -20.81
CA GLU A 28 7.79 5.38 -20.34
C GLU A 28 7.00 6.70 -20.27
N GLU A 29 6.19 6.99 -21.29
CA GLU A 29 5.33 8.16 -21.34
C GLU A 29 4.21 8.06 -20.32
N ALA A 30 3.63 6.87 -20.12
CA ALA A 30 2.64 6.62 -19.06
C ALA A 30 3.23 6.89 -17.67
N ALA A 31 4.43 6.37 -17.37
CA ALA A 31 5.09 6.60 -16.08
C ALA A 31 5.48 8.07 -15.90
N THR A 32 5.99 8.70 -16.95
CA THR A 32 6.41 10.12 -16.92
C THR A 32 5.22 11.02 -16.63
N LEU A 33 4.12 10.87 -17.38
CA LEU A 33 2.91 11.68 -17.22
C LEU A 33 2.26 11.45 -15.85
N ALA A 34 2.08 10.19 -15.42
CA ALA A 34 1.57 9.86 -14.10
C ALA A 34 2.40 10.50 -12.96
N SER A 35 3.73 10.43 -13.05
CA SER A 35 4.60 11.05 -12.04
C SER A 35 4.51 12.59 -12.05
N SER A 36 4.28 13.21 -13.21
CA SER A 36 4.08 14.64 -13.34
C SER A 36 2.78 15.08 -12.66
N ILE A 37 1.69 14.36 -12.91
CA ILE A 37 0.38 14.60 -12.30
C ILE A 37 0.48 14.51 -10.78
N ILE A 38 1.13 13.47 -10.24
CA ILE A 38 1.30 13.32 -8.79
C ILE A 38 2.11 14.49 -8.21
N ARG A 39 3.19 14.93 -8.87
CA ARG A 39 3.96 16.10 -8.41
C ARG A 39 3.13 17.39 -8.45
N GLN A 40 2.30 17.57 -9.47
CA GLN A 40 1.40 18.72 -9.60
C GLN A 40 0.34 18.74 -8.48
N LEU A 41 -0.30 17.60 -8.21
CA LEU A 41 -1.30 17.45 -7.16
C LEU A 41 -0.70 17.70 -5.77
N LYS A 42 0.55 17.30 -5.54
CA LYS A 42 1.27 17.57 -4.28
C LYS A 42 1.81 19.01 -4.17
N GLY A 43 2.24 19.61 -5.28
CA GLY A 43 2.84 20.94 -5.34
C GLY A 43 1.82 22.08 -5.35
N SER A 44 0.56 21.78 -5.67
CA SER A 44 -0.57 22.69 -5.52
C SER A 44 -0.92 22.82 -4.03
N ASN A 45 -0.08 23.53 -3.27
CA ASN A 45 -0.41 23.90 -1.91
C ASN A 45 -1.77 24.62 -1.92
N ILE A 46 -2.71 24.07 -1.16
CA ILE A 46 -4.10 24.48 -0.91
C ILE A 46 -4.21 25.91 -0.30
N SER A 47 -3.15 26.73 -0.35
CA SER A 47 -3.03 27.95 0.47
C SER A 47 -3.18 29.30 -0.24
N ASP A 48 -3.19 29.44 -1.57
CA ASP A 48 -3.16 30.81 -2.15
C ASP A 48 -4.18 31.15 -3.23
N ASN A 49 -5.00 30.21 -3.71
CA ASN A 49 -6.03 30.54 -4.70
C ASN A 49 -7.39 29.97 -4.28
N ASN A 50 -8.47 30.75 -4.46
CA ASN A 50 -9.87 30.43 -4.15
C ASN A 50 -10.46 29.21 -4.92
N GLU A 51 -9.61 28.27 -5.37
CA GLU A 51 -9.95 27.09 -6.16
C GLU A 51 -9.42 25.82 -5.48
N ALA A 52 -9.84 25.59 -4.23
CA ALA A 52 -9.53 24.35 -3.54
C ALA A 52 -10.22 23.18 -4.24
N PHE A 53 -9.45 22.20 -4.73
CA PHE A 53 -9.97 20.89 -5.09
C PHE A 53 -10.72 20.29 -3.88
N ASP A 54 -11.75 19.49 -4.12
CA ASP A 54 -12.29 18.63 -3.07
C ASP A 54 -11.18 17.65 -2.64
N GLU A 55 -10.86 17.59 -1.35
CA GLU A 55 -9.82 16.70 -0.81
C GLU A 55 -10.06 15.24 -1.20
N ILE A 56 -11.34 14.85 -1.36
CA ILE A 56 -11.73 13.53 -1.82
C ILE A 56 -11.29 13.32 -3.28
N GLU A 57 -11.58 14.29 -4.14
CA GLU A 57 -11.24 14.23 -5.56
C GLU A 57 -9.71 14.19 -5.77
N VAL A 58 -8.94 14.94 -4.97
CA VAL A 58 -7.46 14.89 -5.02
C VAL A 58 -6.95 13.50 -4.66
N PHE A 59 -7.54 12.86 -3.65
CA PHE A 59 -7.12 11.52 -3.26
C PHE A 59 -7.40 10.50 -4.37
N ASP A 60 -8.56 10.59 -5.02
CA ASP A 60 -8.93 9.73 -6.14
C ASP A 60 -7.98 9.94 -7.34
N MET A 61 -7.64 11.20 -7.66
CA MET A 61 -6.66 11.51 -8.71
C MET A 61 -5.25 10.97 -8.39
N LEU A 62 -4.80 11.10 -7.13
CA LEU A 62 -3.52 10.56 -6.67
C LEU A 62 -3.49 9.03 -6.75
N GLU A 63 -4.61 8.37 -6.39
CA GLU A 63 -4.74 6.92 -6.51
C GLU A 63 -4.70 6.50 -7.99
N SER A 64 -5.49 7.12 -8.86
CA SER A 64 -5.52 6.79 -10.30
C SER A 64 -4.16 7.00 -10.98
N ALA A 65 -3.54 8.17 -10.79
CA ALA A 65 -2.20 8.43 -11.33
C ALA A 65 -1.16 7.46 -10.73
N GLY A 66 -1.25 7.19 -9.43
CA GLY A 66 -0.38 6.22 -8.76
C GLY A 66 -0.51 4.81 -9.32
N MET A 67 -1.73 4.38 -9.64
CA MET A 67 -2.01 3.08 -10.24
C MET A 67 -1.38 2.96 -11.63
N VAL A 68 -1.51 3.99 -12.47
CA VAL A 68 -0.84 4.03 -13.78
C VAL A 68 0.68 3.94 -13.62
N PHE A 69 1.24 4.69 -12.67
CA PHE A 69 2.68 4.70 -12.41
C PHE A 69 3.21 3.32 -12.01
N VAL A 70 2.60 2.65 -11.03
CA VAL A 70 3.08 1.32 -10.57
C VAL A 70 2.91 0.25 -11.65
N GLN A 71 1.84 0.31 -12.43
CA GLN A 71 1.60 -0.63 -13.52
C GLN A 71 2.61 -0.41 -14.66
N ALA A 72 2.90 0.84 -15.03
CA ALA A 72 3.90 1.17 -16.03
C ALA A 72 5.31 0.70 -15.62
N LEU A 73 5.73 0.97 -14.38
CA LEU A 73 7.03 0.51 -13.87
C LEU A 73 7.16 -1.03 -13.89
N ASN A 74 6.08 -1.74 -13.55
CA ASN A 74 6.07 -3.19 -13.63
C ASN A 74 6.25 -3.68 -15.08
N GLN A 75 5.57 -3.07 -16.05
CA GLN A 75 5.71 -3.42 -17.47
C GLN A 75 7.10 -3.09 -18.04
N LEU A 76 7.76 -2.07 -17.52
CA LEU A 76 9.15 -1.73 -17.85
C LEU A 76 10.19 -2.68 -17.24
N GLY A 77 9.76 -3.68 -16.44
CA GLY A 77 10.66 -4.58 -15.73
C GLY A 77 11.39 -3.91 -14.56
N ARG A 78 10.91 -2.74 -14.10
CA ARG A 78 11.47 -1.95 -12.99
C ARG A 78 10.81 -2.28 -11.66
N THR A 79 10.33 -3.52 -11.51
CA THR A 79 9.54 -3.95 -10.36
C THR A 79 10.27 -3.74 -9.03
N SER A 80 11.59 -4.03 -8.97
CA SER A 80 12.41 -3.85 -7.76
C SER A 80 12.47 -2.42 -7.23
N ASP A 81 12.18 -1.43 -8.09
CA ASP A 81 12.34 -0.02 -7.76
C ASP A 81 11.01 0.64 -7.37
N ILE A 82 9.87 -0.01 -7.60
CA ILE A 82 8.52 0.56 -7.43
C ILE A 82 8.35 1.24 -6.07
N LEU A 83 8.61 0.55 -4.96
CA LEU A 83 8.41 1.14 -3.63
C LEU A 83 9.35 2.32 -3.35
N ASN A 84 10.58 2.26 -3.85
CA ASN A 84 11.55 3.36 -3.70
C ASN A 84 11.11 4.59 -4.51
N GLU A 85 10.66 4.38 -5.76
CA GLU A 85 10.13 5.44 -6.62
C GLU A 85 8.86 6.07 -6.03
N LEU A 86 7.94 5.26 -5.51
CA LEU A 86 6.77 5.75 -4.79
C LEU A 86 7.14 6.58 -3.56
N ARG A 87 8.13 6.15 -2.77
CA ARG A 87 8.62 6.94 -1.64
C ARG A 87 9.19 8.28 -2.07
N VAL A 88 9.98 8.33 -3.13
CA VAL A 88 10.50 9.60 -3.68
C VAL A 88 9.33 10.50 -4.12
N LEU A 89 8.34 9.92 -4.79
CA LEU A 89 7.22 10.66 -5.35
C LEU A 89 6.24 11.16 -4.30
N PHE A 90 5.90 10.35 -3.30
CA PHE A 90 4.96 10.66 -2.22
C PHE A 90 5.64 11.22 -0.96
N VAL A 91 6.97 11.21 -0.87
CA VAL A 91 7.83 11.67 0.25
C VAL A 91 7.75 10.80 1.52
N SER A 92 6.60 10.22 1.81
CA SER A 92 6.37 9.30 2.94
C SER A 92 5.61 8.06 2.49
N ALA A 93 5.88 6.91 3.13
CA ALA A 93 5.08 5.70 2.92
C ALA A 93 3.59 5.92 3.24
N THR A 94 3.29 6.69 4.29
CA THR A 94 1.91 6.97 4.73
C THR A 94 1.15 7.95 3.85
N ALA A 95 1.84 8.65 2.94
CA ALA A 95 1.21 9.54 1.96
C ALA A 95 0.79 8.80 0.67
N ILE A 96 1.16 7.53 0.52
CA ILE A 96 0.82 6.72 -0.66
C ILE A 96 -0.61 6.18 -0.48
N PRO A 97 -1.51 6.33 -1.49
CA PRO A 97 -2.80 5.68 -1.47
C PRO A 97 -2.67 4.16 -1.29
N VAL A 98 -3.50 3.57 -0.43
CA VAL A 98 -3.36 2.16 -0.02
C VAL A 98 -3.37 1.21 -1.22
N GLN A 99 -4.24 1.42 -2.21
CA GLN A 99 -4.28 0.54 -3.38
C GLN A 99 -2.99 0.62 -4.22
N VAL A 100 -2.38 1.81 -4.31
CA VAL A 100 -1.09 2.02 -5.00
C VAL A 100 0.03 1.31 -4.24
N LEU A 101 0.08 1.48 -2.91
CA LEU A 101 1.04 0.81 -2.04
C LEU A 101 0.95 -0.72 -2.16
N LEU A 102 -0.25 -1.27 -2.02
CA LEU A 102 -0.50 -2.70 -2.07
C LEU A 102 -0.16 -3.29 -3.43
N THR A 103 -0.55 -2.62 -4.50
CA THR A 103 -0.24 -3.07 -5.87
C THR A 103 1.27 -3.10 -6.10
N GLY A 104 1.99 -2.04 -5.70
CA GLY A 104 3.45 -1.99 -5.82
C GLY A 104 4.15 -3.05 -4.97
N ALA A 105 3.72 -3.23 -3.72
CA ALA A 105 4.26 -4.27 -2.85
C ALA A 105 4.01 -5.68 -3.40
N CYS A 106 2.80 -5.95 -3.91
CA CYS A 106 2.45 -7.23 -4.53
C CYS A 106 3.29 -7.52 -5.79
N PHE A 107 3.56 -6.51 -6.63
CA PHE A 107 4.47 -6.70 -7.76
C PHE A 107 5.87 -7.06 -7.30
N GLN A 108 6.42 -6.42 -6.26
CA GLN A 108 7.73 -6.78 -5.73
C GLN A 108 7.76 -8.17 -5.08
N ILE A 109 6.73 -8.53 -4.32
CA ILE A 109 6.61 -9.84 -3.67
C ILE A 109 6.50 -10.97 -4.70
N SER A 110 5.74 -10.76 -5.77
CA SER A 110 5.57 -11.74 -6.85
C SER A 110 6.76 -11.76 -7.81
N GLY A 111 7.46 -10.63 -7.96
CA GLY A 111 8.78 -10.56 -8.56
C GLY A 111 9.81 -11.29 -7.70
N ALA A 112 10.92 -11.75 -8.28
CA ALA A 112 11.94 -12.50 -7.57
C ALA A 112 12.74 -11.68 -6.51
N SER A 113 12.25 -10.49 -6.13
CA SER A 113 12.90 -9.57 -5.20
C SER A 113 11.89 -8.98 -4.21
N SER A 114 11.77 -9.59 -3.04
CA SER A 114 11.08 -9.03 -1.86
C SER A 114 11.96 -8.10 -1.02
N ALA A 115 13.17 -7.77 -1.51
CA ALA A 115 14.11 -6.93 -0.80
C ALA A 115 13.52 -5.53 -0.53
N GLY A 116 13.55 -5.09 0.73
CA GLY A 116 13.05 -3.78 1.14
C GLY A 116 11.53 -3.70 1.36
N VAL A 117 10.75 -4.68 0.89
CA VAL A 117 9.27 -4.66 1.03
C VAL A 117 8.87 -4.76 2.50
N ARG A 118 9.57 -5.59 3.28
CA ARG A 118 9.30 -5.77 4.71
C ARG A 118 9.45 -4.45 5.45
N GLU A 119 10.61 -3.82 5.30
CA GLU A 119 10.96 -2.57 5.95
C GLU A 119 9.99 -1.46 5.56
N PHE A 120 9.60 -1.42 4.28
CA PHE A 120 8.64 -0.44 3.78
C PHE A 120 7.25 -0.58 4.41
N LEU A 121 6.72 -1.81 4.47
CA LEU A 121 5.40 -2.06 5.05
C LEU A 121 5.41 -1.90 6.58
N GLU A 122 6.49 -2.30 7.26
CA GLU A 122 6.68 -2.05 8.70
C GLU A 122 6.70 -0.55 9.00
N GLU A 123 7.39 0.25 8.18
CA GLU A 123 7.35 1.72 8.28
C GLU A 123 5.93 2.25 8.09
N PHE A 124 5.21 1.82 7.06
CA PHE A 124 3.82 2.25 6.87
C PHE A 124 2.97 1.93 8.10
N LEU A 125 2.97 0.67 8.54
CA LEU A 125 2.08 0.17 9.60
C LEU A 125 2.40 0.80 10.98
N SER A 126 3.67 1.06 11.28
CA SER A 126 4.09 1.63 12.57
C SER A 126 3.72 3.11 12.76
N ASN A 127 3.38 3.81 11.69
CA ASN A 127 3.00 5.22 11.74
C ASN A 127 1.50 5.45 11.97
N TRP A 128 0.69 4.41 12.20
CA TRP A 128 -0.76 4.53 12.43
C TRP A 128 -1.15 4.07 13.83
N SER A 129 -2.09 4.78 14.46
CA SER A 129 -2.62 4.45 15.79
C SER A 129 -4.14 4.28 15.75
N LEU A 130 -4.65 3.20 16.35
CA LEU A 130 -6.09 2.89 16.37
C LEU A 130 -6.80 3.79 17.39
N VAL A 131 -7.81 4.53 16.92
CA VAL A 131 -8.66 5.40 17.76
C VAL A 131 -10.07 4.83 17.84
N ASP A 132 -10.56 4.65 19.07
CA ASP A 132 -11.89 4.14 19.41
C ASP A 132 -12.30 2.82 18.72
N GLY A 133 -11.34 2.07 18.19
CA GLY A 133 -11.58 0.83 17.43
C GLY A 133 -12.23 1.05 16.05
N GLN A 134 -12.35 2.29 15.57
CA GLN A 134 -13.13 2.62 14.37
C GLN A 134 -12.28 3.10 13.20
N TYR A 135 -11.17 3.79 13.45
CA TYR A 135 -10.27 4.31 12.42
C TYR A 135 -8.85 4.46 12.96
N TYR A 136 -7.89 4.56 12.05
CA TYR A 136 -6.49 4.80 12.36
C TYR A 136 -6.12 6.26 12.11
N VAL A 137 -5.32 6.85 13.00
CA VAL A 137 -4.80 8.22 12.87
C VAL A 137 -3.28 8.17 12.79
N LEU A 138 -2.71 9.01 11.93
CA LEU A 138 -1.26 9.13 11.75
C LEU A 138 -0.58 9.59 13.05
N VAL A 139 0.40 8.81 13.51
CA VAL A 139 1.21 9.09 14.70
C VAL A 139 2.03 10.35 14.48
N GLY A 140 2.00 11.27 15.44
CA GLY A 140 2.77 12.53 15.36
C GLY A 140 2.06 13.66 14.59
N ALA A 141 0.83 13.45 14.09
CA ALA A 141 0.01 14.54 13.53
C ALA A 141 -0.44 15.58 14.57
N GLY A 142 -0.13 15.38 15.86
CA GLY A 142 -0.01 16.42 16.89
C GLY A 142 -1.17 17.42 17.01
N ALA A 143 -2.18 17.07 17.80
CA ALA A 143 -2.53 17.75 19.06
C ALA A 143 -2.30 19.29 19.23
N ASP A 144 -2.50 20.12 18.20
CA ASP A 144 -2.58 21.60 18.32
C ASP A 144 -3.77 22.22 17.58
N VAL A 145 -4.84 21.46 17.39
CA VAL A 145 -6.15 22.04 17.06
C VAL A 145 -7.15 21.41 17.99
N GLY A 146 -7.51 22.15 19.04
CA GLY A 146 -8.58 21.76 19.93
C GLY A 146 -9.83 21.49 19.10
N VAL A 147 -10.34 20.25 19.17
CA VAL A 147 -11.66 19.78 18.70
C VAL A 147 -12.36 20.81 17.81
N GLN A 148 -11.86 20.94 16.58
CA GLN A 148 -12.48 21.78 15.56
C GLN A 148 -12.68 20.89 14.35
N ASP A 149 -13.95 20.56 14.14
CA ASP A 149 -14.59 20.15 12.89
C ASP A 149 -13.67 20.28 11.66
N GLY A 150 -13.10 19.16 11.19
CA GLY A 150 -12.22 19.14 10.01
C GLY A 150 -10.84 18.51 10.23
N CYS A 151 -10.77 17.30 10.81
CA CYS A 151 -9.55 16.50 10.71
C CYS A 151 -9.31 16.18 9.23
N ASP A 152 -8.24 16.74 8.66
CA ASP A 152 -7.82 16.52 7.27
C ASP A 152 -7.74 15.02 6.99
N ARG A 153 -8.50 14.58 5.97
CA ARG A 153 -8.71 13.16 5.65
C ARG A 153 -7.38 12.44 5.36
N ARG A 154 -6.32 13.18 5.03
CA ARG A 154 -4.96 12.64 4.83
C ARG A 154 -4.36 11.98 6.07
N TYR A 155 -4.88 12.29 7.26
CA TYR A 155 -4.42 11.73 8.53
C TYR A 155 -5.34 10.64 9.10
N ILE A 156 -6.42 10.28 8.39
CA ILE A 156 -7.38 9.25 8.79
C ILE A 156 -7.31 8.08 7.81
N LEU A 157 -7.19 6.88 8.35
CA LEU A 157 -7.23 5.64 7.57
C LEU A 157 -8.32 4.71 8.11
N GLU A 158 -9.19 4.26 7.21
CA GLU A 158 -10.25 3.30 7.54
C GLU A 158 -9.65 1.97 8.00
N VAL A 159 -10.29 1.33 8.98
CA VAL A 159 -9.84 0.05 9.53
C VAL A 159 -9.70 -1.00 8.43
N ASP A 160 -10.66 -1.08 7.49
CA ASP A 160 -10.63 -2.08 6.43
C ASP A 160 -9.41 -1.88 5.50
N LYS A 161 -9.11 -0.63 5.11
CA LYS A 161 -7.92 -0.31 4.31
C LYS A 161 -6.62 -0.63 5.04
N TYR A 162 -6.52 -0.31 6.34
CA TYR A 162 -5.35 -0.70 7.14
C TYR A 162 -5.21 -2.22 7.23
N MET A 163 -6.32 -2.95 7.40
CA MET A 163 -6.32 -4.40 7.47
C MET A 163 -5.87 -5.06 6.17
N GLU A 164 -6.14 -4.48 5.00
CA GLU A 164 -5.60 -4.97 3.72
C GLU A 164 -4.06 -4.96 3.71
N VAL A 165 -3.43 -3.90 4.24
CA VAL A 165 -1.97 -3.81 4.39
C VAL A 165 -1.45 -4.85 5.37
N VAL A 166 -2.14 -5.03 6.50
CA VAL A 166 -1.80 -6.06 7.48
C VAL A 166 -1.86 -7.46 6.86
N GLU A 167 -2.86 -7.76 6.04
CA GLU A 167 -2.99 -9.06 5.37
C GLU A 167 -1.84 -9.34 4.42
N VAL A 168 -1.50 -8.36 3.56
CA VAL A 168 -0.37 -8.50 2.63
C VAL A 168 0.95 -8.65 3.40
N TYR A 169 1.14 -7.88 4.47
CA TYR A 169 2.36 -7.95 5.27
C TYR A 169 2.50 -9.28 6.04
N ALA A 170 1.52 -9.62 6.87
CA ALA A 170 1.64 -10.75 7.79
C ALA A 170 1.42 -12.09 7.10
N VAL A 171 0.42 -12.20 6.22
CA VAL A 171 0.06 -13.48 5.58
C VAL A 171 0.90 -13.69 4.32
N THR A 172 0.86 -12.73 3.39
CA THR A 172 1.51 -12.90 2.08
C THR A 172 3.02 -12.79 2.19
N LEU A 173 3.55 -11.68 2.72
CA LEU A 173 4.99 -11.46 2.77
C LEU A 173 5.68 -12.35 3.81
N LEU A 174 5.36 -12.20 5.10
CA LEU A 174 6.03 -12.95 6.16
C LEU A 174 5.70 -14.45 6.08
N GLY A 175 4.41 -14.78 6.05
CA GLY A 175 3.95 -16.17 6.14
C GLY A 175 4.20 -17.01 4.87
N MET A 176 3.84 -16.49 3.70
CA MET A 176 3.91 -17.26 2.45
C MET A 176 5.23 -17.09 1.69
N THR A 177 5.69 -15.84 1.52
CA THR A 177 6.88 -15.54 0.70
C THR A 177 8.18 -15.80 1.45
N LEU A 178 8.35 -15.19 2.64
CA LEU A 178 9.54 -15.35 3.46
C LEU A 178 9.53 -16.65 4.28
N LYS A 179 8.35 -17.28 4.41
CA LYS A 179 8.14 -18.52 5.18
C LYS A 179 8.50 -18.39 6.66
N ASP A 180 8.49 -17.17 7.19
CA ASP A 180 8.79 -16.81 8.57
C ASP A 180 7.49 -16.64 9.36
N MET A 181 6.90 -17.78 9.70
CA MET A 181 5.60 -17.85 10.36
C MET A 181 5.66 -17.38 11.81
N ASP A 182 6.78 -17.57 12.49
CA ASP A 182 6.97 -17.12 13.87
C ASP A 182 6.98 -15.60 13.94
N SER A 183 7.68 -14.93 13.01
CA SER A 183 7.60 -13.47 12.88
C SER A 183 6.20 -12.99 12.53
N ALA A 184 5.48 -13.69 11.63
CA ALA A 184 4.11 -13.32 11.26
C ALA A 184 3.17 -13.37 12.48
N ILE A 185 3.19 -14.47 13.23
CA ILE A 185 2.35 -14.66 14.43
C ILE A 185 2.73 -13.63 15.50
N SER A 186 4.02 -13.51 15.82
CA SER A 186 4.47 -12.59 16.87
C SER A 186 4.15 -11.14 16.55
N TRP A 187 4.21 -10.75 15.28
CA TRP A 187 3.82 -9.41 14.86
C TRP A 187 2.32 -9.18 15.05
N VAL A 188 1.46 -10.11 14.62
CA VAL A 188 -0.01 -9.98 14.78
C VAL A 188 -0.43 -9.96 16.25
N GLU A 189 0.22 -10.73 17.11
CA GLU A 189 -0.07 -10.73 18.56
C GLU A 189 0.26 -9.40 19.25
N LYS A 190 1.32 -8.73 18.81
CA LYS A 190 1.81 -7.49 19.43
C LYS A 190 1.23 -6.22 18.82
N SER A 191 0.62 -6.30 17.63
CA SER A 191 0.09 -5.13 16.92
C SER A 191 -1.27 -4.71 17.48
N THR A 192 -1.54 -3.41 17.45
CA THR A 192 -2.78 -2.80 17.96
C THR A 192 -3.88 -2.92 16.91
N LEU A 193 -4.41 -4.13 16.73
CA LEU A 193 -5.50 -4.45 15.80
C LEU A 193 -6.83 -4.59 16.54
N PRO A 194 -7.99 -4.38 15.89
CA PRO A 194 -9.27 -4.75 16.44
C PRO A 194 -9.31 -6.25 16.81
N GLU A 195 -9.76 -6.59 18.02
CA GLU A 195 -9.67 -7.95 18.58
C GLU A 195 -10.21 -9.03 17.63
N GLU A 196 -11.37 -8.79 17.02
CA GLU A 196 -11.97 -9.77 16.12
C GLU A 196 -11.11 -10.01 14.88
N ARG A 197 -10.59 -8.93 14.28
CA ARG A 197 -9.69 -9.01 13.12
C ARG A 197 -8.38 -9.71 13.47
N GLN A 198 -7.82 -9.41 14.64
CA GLN A 198 -6.62 -10.07 15.16
C GLN A 198 -6.83 -11.59 15.31
N ARG A 199 -7.93 -12.01 15.94
CA ARG A 199 -8.26 -13.44 16.14
C ARG A 199 -8.47 -14.17 14.82
N VAL A 200 -9.07 -13.53 13.83
CA VAL A 200 -9.26 -14.12 12.48
C VAL A 200 -7.91 -14.32 11.79
N LEU A 201 -7.02 -13.33 11.83
CA LEU A 201 -5.67 -13.44 11.26
C LEU A 201 -4.84 -14.53 11.91
N LEU A 202 -4.82 -14.61 13.24
CA LEU A 202 -4.09 -15.65 13.96
C LEU A 202 -4.60 -17.05 13.61
N ARG A 203 -5.92 -17.25 13.55
CA ARG A 203 -6.51 -18.53 13.12
C ARG A 203 -6.03 -18.92 11.71
N ARG A 204 -5.98 -17.97 10.78
CA ARG A 204 -5.50 -18.21 9.41
C ARG A 204 -4.01 -18.55 9.38
N LEU A 205 -3.17 -17.81 10.10
CA LEU A 205 -1.73 -18.07 10.19
C LEU A 205 -1.42 -19.44 10.81
N HIS A 206 -2.07 -19.80 11.92
CA HIS A 206 -1.90 -21.13 12.52
C HIS A 206 -2.36 -22.25 11.58
N SER A 207 -3.46 -22.05 10.83
CA SER A 207 -3.91 -23.04 9.84
C SER A 207 -2.88 -23.27 8.74
N LEU A 208 -2.28 -22.18 8.23
CA LEU A 208 -1.19 -22.24 7.25
C LEU A 208 0.06 -22.93 7.82
N TYR A 209 0.39 -22.66 9.08
CA TYR A 209 1.50 -23.29 9.78
C TYR A 209 1.31 -24.81 9.89
N SER A 210 0.13 -25.25 10.34
CA SER A 210 -0.20 -26.68 10.44
C SER A 210 -0.12 -27.40 9.10
N LEU A 211 -0.65 -26.82 8.02
CA LEU A 211 -0.55 -27.39 6.66
C LEU A 211 0.91 -27.61 6.22
N LYS A 212 1.80 -26.65 6.53
CA LYS A 212 3.24 -26.77 6.23
C LYS A 212 3.89 -27.90 7.01
N THR A 213 3.59 -28.05 8.30
CA THR A 213 4.16 -29.13 9.13
C THR A 213 3.74 -30.52 8.63
N ILE A 214 2.49 -30.69 8.20
CA ILE A 214 1.98 -31.94 7.63
C ILE A 214 2.73 -32.27 6.33
N ASN A 215 2.85 -31.31 5.41
CA ASN A 215 3.53 -31.54 4.12
C ASN A 215 5.02 -31.86 4.29
N SER A 216 5.70 -31.24 5.27
CA SER A 216 7.11 -31.52 5.57
C SER A 216 7.33 -32.91 6.17
N SER A 217 6.36 -33.40 6.95
CA SER A 217 6.46 -34.73 7.59
C SER A 217 6.27 -35.89 6.59
N GLN A 218 5.47 -35.70 5.53
CA GLN A 218 5.24 -36.75 4.52
C GLN A 218 6.42 -36.94 3.55
N VAL A 219 7.24 -35.92 3.31
CA VAL A 219 8.40 -36.00 2.40
C VAL A 219 9.58 -36.77 3.04
N SER A 220 9.58 -36.95 4.37
CA SER A 220 10.71 -37.55 5.09
C SER A 220 10.63 -39.09 5.23
N VAL A 221 9.59 -39.75 4.71
CA VAL A 221 9.34 -41.20 4.96
C VAL A 221 9.82 -42.13 3.84
N VAL A 222 10.41 -41.63 2.75
CA VAL A 222 10.96 -42.50 1.69
C VAL A 222 12.49 -42.43 1.69
N SER A 223 13.12 -43.28 2.52
CA SER A 223 14.49 -43.76 2.28
C SER A 223 14.40 -45.23 1.85
N PRO A 224 14.98 -45.65 0.71
CA PRO A 224 15.04 -47.06 0.37
C PRO A 224 16.09 -47.73 1.25
N GLU A 225 15.66 -48.67 2.09
CA GLU A 225 16.54 -49.68 2.67
C GLU A 225 17.14 -50.52 1.53
N ASN A 226 18.39 -50.23 1.18
CA ASN A 226 19.23 -51.19 0.48
C ASN A 226 19.86 -52.12 1.52
N ASN A 227 19.58 -53.42 1.39
CA ASN A 227 20.37 -54.47 2.02
C ASN A 227 20.07 -55.82 1.34
N PRO A 228 21.00 -56.79 1.32
CA PRO A 228 22.44 -56.73 1.02
C PRO A 228 22.79 -57.36 -0.34
#